data_AF-A0A6A7Z336-F1
#
_entry.id   AF-A0A6A7Z336-F1
#
_cell.length_a   1.000
_cell.length_b   1.000
_cell.length_c   1.000
_cell.angle_alpha   90.00
_cell.angle_beta   90.00
_cell.angle_gamma   90.00
#
_symmetry.space_group_name_H-M   'P 1'
#
loop_
_entity.id
_entity.type
_entity.pdbx_description
1 polymer ?
#
loop_
_entity_poly.entity_id
_entity_poly.type
_entity_poly.pdbx_seq_one_letter_code
_entity_poly.pdbx_strand_id
1 'polypeptide(L)'
;MNIFTPQPIQVSLGQWFSRNLSSVLAVAGALRETQHDADGPGPLSAVQIQQQTGIARSTLRALKSPAQGSDANPDLSTIERLAEALGVPPAFLLMRPQDWALLASAIGNSGDYLAAAHKLEAEERLQAINPVEKVLRECKVHPDQRPSIVGASPEVARANARDEWRRRACLKLDALMLREISKSGPRKWLAAIAGAWVSQTTPHDPSYSEQ
;
A
#
# COMPACT_ATOMS: atom_id res chain seq x y z
N MET A 1 2.48 -38.74 -12.78
CA MET A 1 2.45 -37.73 -13.86
C MET A 1 2.30 -36.38 -13.16
N ASN A 2 3.41 -35.72 -12.85
CA ASN A 2 3.39 -34.46 -12.09
C ASN A 2 3.01 -33.32 -13.03
N ILE A 3 1.84 -32.77 -12.82
CA ILE A 3 1.37 -31.58 -13.53
C ILE A 3 2.13 -30.42 -12.89
N PHE A 4 3.23 -29.99 -13.51
CA PHE A 4 3.83 -28.70 -13.20
C PHE A 4 2.81 -27.63 -13.59
N THR A 5 2.03 -27.16 -12.62
CA THR A 5 1.36 -25.87 -12.74
C THR A 5 2.46 -24.82 -12.85
N PRO A 6 2.59 -24.09 -13.97
CA PRO A 6 3.55 -23.01 -14.04
C PRO A 6 3.20 -22.00 -12.97
N GLN A 7 4.11 -21.79 -12.02
CA GLN A 7 4.06 -20.69 -11.08
C GLN A 7 3.90 -19.40 -11.91
N PRO A 8 2.92 -18.54 -11.63
CA PRO A 8 2.80 -17.27 -12.34
C PRO A 8 4.12 -16.52 -12.17
N ILE A 9 4.72 -16.10 -13.28
CA ILE A 9 5.95 -15.29 -13.27
C ILE A 9 5.69 -14.07 -12.40
N GLN A 10 6.22 -14.07 -11.17
CA GLN A 10 6.06 -12.95 -10.26
C GLN A 10 6.92 -11.81 -10.80
N VAL A 11 6.24 -10.82 -11.37
CA VAL A 11 6.84 -9.57 -11.82
C VAL A 11 7.48 -8.88 -10.61
N SER A 12 8.76 -8.59 -10.69
CA SER A 12 9.50 -7.97 -9.58
C SER A 12 9.07 -6.52 -9.34
N LEU A 13 9.43 -5.97 -8.17
CA LEU A 13 9.15 -4.57 -7.86
C LEU A 13 9.84 -3.62 -8.86
N GLY A 14 11.07 -3.92 -9.27
CA GLY A 14 11.81 -3.12 -10.26
C GLY A 14 11.16 -3.14 -11.64
N GLN A 15 10.55 -4.27 -12.03
CA GLN A 15 9.76 -4.35 -13.27
C GLN A 15 8.48 -3.52 -13.18
N TRP A 16 7.78 -3.55 -12.04
CA TRP A 16 6.62 -2.68 -11.82
C TRP A 16 6.99 -1.20 -11.83
N PHE A 17 8.08 -0.82 -11.17
CA PHE A 17 8.61 0.54 -11.22
C PHE A 17 8.88 0.99 -12.67
N SER A 18 9.61 0.17 -13.45
CA SER A 18 9.93 0.46 -14.85
C SER A 18 8.67 0.63 -15.71
N ARG A 19 7.64 -0.19 -15.48
CA ARG A 19 6.36 -0.11 -16.17
C ARG A 19 5.59 1.15 -15.79
N ASN A 20 5.42 1.40 -14.50
CA ASN A 20 4.72 2.58 -13.97
C ASN A 20 5.39 3.87 -14.47
N LEU A 21 6.73 3.95 -14.38
CA LEU A 21 7.51 5.09 -14.88
C LEU A 21 7.33 5.27 -16.39
N SER A 22 7.37 4.18 -17.17
CA SER A 22 7.19 4.29 -18.62
C SER A 22 5.78 4.74 -19.01
N SER A 23 4.76 4.23 -18.32
CA SER A 23 3.36 4.59 -18.56
C SER A 23 3.08 6.04 -18.22
N VAL A 24 3.51 6.53 -17.05
CA VAL A 24 3.27 7.94 -16.66
C VAL A 24 4.02 8.89 -17.58
N LEU A 25 5.27 8.58 -17.96
CA LEU A 25 6.03 9.41 -18.88
C LEU A 25 5.44 9.46 -20.30
N ALA A 26 4.66 8.45 -20.70
CA ALA A 26 3.98 8.46 -21.99
C ALA A 26 2.85 9.49 -22.07
N VAL A 27 2.35 9.96 -20.92
CA VAL A 27 1.17 10.86 -20.84
C VAL A 27 1.40 12.15 -20.06
N ALA A 28 2.53 12.30 -19.37
CA ALA A 28 2.83 13.45 -18.50
C ALA A 28 3.36 14.70 -19.25
N GLY A 29 3.42 14.67 -20.58
CA GLY A 29 3.84 15.79 -21.41
C GLY A 29 2.70 16.75 -21.75
N ALA A 30 3.02 17.82 -22.49
CA ALA A 30 2.02 18.76 -22.99
C ALA A 30 1.01 18.08 -23.92
N LEU A 31 -0.20 18.63 -24.00
CA LEU A 31 -1.24 18.17 -24.93
C LEU A 31 -0.70 18.07 -26.36
N ARG A 32 -1.15 17.05 -27.07
CA ARG A 32 -0.89 16.87 -28.49
C ARG A 32 -2.21 16.68 -29.22
N GLU A 33 -2.49 17.61 -30.12
CA GLU A 33 -3.49 17.40 -31.15
C GLU A 33 -3.05 16.23 -32.03
N THR A 34 -3.81 15.14 -32.01
CA THR A 34 -3.67 14.04 -32.95
C THR A 34 -4.90 13.97 -33.84
N GLN A 35 -4.79 13.33 -35.01
CA GLN A 35 -5.94 13.18 -35.92
C GLN A 35 -7.13 12.44 -35.30
N HIS A 36 -6.93 11.67 -34.23
CA HIS A 36 -7.97 10.89 -33.56
C HIS A 36 -8.41 11.46 -32.21
N ASP A 37 -7.64 12.38 -31.63
CA ASP A 37 -7.92 12.98 -30.33
C ASP A 37 -7.28 14.37 -30.25
N ALA A 38 -8.12 15.40 -30.24
CA ALA A 38 -7.70 16.80 -30.21
C ALA A 38 -7.06 17.17 -28.86
N ASP A 39 -7.42 16.48 -27.78
CA ASP A 39 -6.91 16.73 -26.42
C ASP A 39 -6.06 15.56 -25.90
N GLY A 40 -5.46 14.80 -26.83
CA GLY A 40 -4.65 13.63 -26.50
C GLY A 40 -3.43 13.98 -25.65
N PRO A 41 -3.09 13.19 -24.61
CA PRO A 41 -1.92 13.46 -23.78
C PRO A 41 -0.62 13.23 -24.56
N GLY A 42 0.35 14.11 -24.39
CA GLY A 42 1.69 13.94 -24.97
C GLY A 42 2.69 13.27 -24.01
N PRO A 43 3.78 12.71 -24.53
CA PRO A 43 4.84 12.15 -23.70
C PRO A 43 5.75 13.24 -23.12
N LEU A 44 6.21 13.04 -21.90
CA LEU A 44 7.26 13.85 -21.29
C LEU A 44 8.63 13.37 -21.80
N SER A 45 9.37 14.27 -22.46
CA SER A 45 10.62 13.89 -23.12
C SER A 45 11.77 13.66 -22.11
N ALA A 46 12.72 12.79 -22.48
CA ALA A 46 13.91 12.55 -21.67
C ALA A 46 14.74 13.83 -21.42
N VAL A 47 14.68 14.80 -22.34
CA VAL A 47 15.35 16.11 -22.19
C VAL A 47 14.67 16.94 -21.11
N GLN A 48 13.34 17.03 -21.12
CA GLN A 48 12.57 17.76 -20.11
C GLN A 48 12.78 17.14 -18.72
N ILE A 49 12.75 15.80 -18.62
CA ILE A 49 13.00 15.10 -17.36
C ILE A 49 14.41 15.40 -16.86
N GLN A 50 15.43 15.33 -17.73
CA GLN A 50 16.80 15.68 -17.34
C GLN A 50 16.91 17.13 -16.84
N GLN A 51 16.22 18.08 -17.48
CA GLN A 51 16.23 19.48 -17.08
C GLN A 51 15.54 19.69 -15.72
N GLN A 52 14.42 19.03 -15.47
CA GLN A 52 13.65 19.15 -14.23
C GLN A 52 14.30 18.39 -13.06
N THR A 53 14.79 17.19 -13.34
CA THR A 53 15.25 16.26 -12.30
C THR A 53 16.75 16.15 -12.20
N GLY A 54 17.55 16.71 -13.12
CA GLY A 54 19.00 16.49 -13.18
C GLY A 54 19.44 15.04 -13.45
N ILE A 55 18.51 14.10 -13.64
CA ILE A 55 18.83 12.69 -13.89
C ILE A 55 19.34 12.53 -15.33
N ALA A 56 20.48 11.86 -15.49
CA ALA A 56 21.06 11.63 -16.80
C ALA A 56 20.11 10.79 -17.69
N ARG A 57 20.03 11.13 -18.98
CA ARG A 57 19.20 10.41 -19.95
C ARG A 57 19.54 8.92 -20.06
N SER A 58 20.80 8.56 -19.88
CA SER A 58 21.26 7.16 -19.84
C SER A 58 20.69 6.41 -18.64
N THR A 59 20.72 7.02 -17.44
CA THR A 59 20.10 6.49 -16.23
C THR A 59 18.60 6.33 -16.41
N LEU A 60 17.91 7.36 -16.91
CA LEU A 60 16.48 7.29 -17.20
C LEU A 60 16.15 6.16 -18.18
N ARG A 61 16.97 5.96 -19.22
CA ARG A 61 16.80 4.84 -20.17
C ARG A 61 16.95 3.50 -19.47
N ALA A 62 17.95 3.34 -18.61
CA ALA A 62 18.17 2.11 -17.85
C ALA A 62 17.02 1.80 -16.88
N LEU A 63 16.37 2.84 -16.33
CA LEU A 63 15.21 2.69 -15.45
C LEU A 63 13.92 2.33 -16.20
N LYS A 64 13.74 2.82 -17.44
CA LYS A 64 12.56 2.53 -18.28
C LYS A 64 12.66 1.20 -19.02
N SER A 65 13.87 0.79 -19.37
CA SER A 65 14.14 -0.40 -20.14
C SER A 65 15.45 -1.03 -19.64
N PRO A 66 15.39 -1.69 -18.46
CA PRO A 66 16.52 -2.45 -17.94
C PRO A 66 17.04 -3.47 -18.96
N ALA A 67 18.33 -3.80 -18.88
CA ALA A 67 18.92 -4.85 -19.70
C ALA A 67 18.24 -6.21 -19.42
N GLN A 68 18.25 -7.12 -20.39
CA GLN A 68 17.69 -8.46 -20.18
C GLN A 68 18.32 -9.14 -18.96
N GLY A 69 17.47 -9.66 -18.07
CA GLY A 69 17.89 -10.27 -16.81
C GLY A 69 18.26 -9.28 -15.70
N SER A 70 18.04 -7.98 -15.89
CA SER A 70 18.22 -6.94 -14.89
C SER A 70 16.91 -6.21 -14.62
N ASP A 71 16.72 -5.77 -13.38
CA ASP A 71 15.57 -4.97 -12.97
C ASP A 71 15.99 -3.53 -12.69
N ALA A 72 15.06 -2.59 -12.83
CA ALA A 72 15.29 -1.22 -12.42
C ALA A 72 15.50 -1.18 -10.90
N ASN A 73 16.63 -0.62 -10.46
CA ASN A 73 16.97 -0.47 -9.06
C ASN A 73 17.37 0.99 -8.75
N PRO A 74 16.42 1.94 -8.83
CA PRO A 74 16.69 3.32 -8.44
C PRO A 74 16.89 3.42 -6.92
N ASP A 75 17.74 4.36 -6.49
CA ASP A 75 17.76 4.76 -5.08
C ASP A 75 16.54 5.62 -4.73
N LEU A 76 16.31 5.81 -3.44
CA LEU A 76 15.17 6.60 -2.94
C LEU A 76 15.19 8.03 -3.49
N SER A 77 16.37 8.66 -3.55
CA SER A 77 16.52 10.03 -4.05
C SER A 77 16.09 10.17 -5.52
N THR A 78 16.35 9.14 -6.32
CA THR A 78 15.97 9.07 -7.73
C THR A 78 14.46 8.91 -7.87
N ILE A 79 13.85 8.04 -7.06
CA ILE A 79 12.38 7.87 -7.02
C ILE A 79 11.71 9.18 -6.63
N GLU A 80 12.18 9.84 -5.57
CA GLU A 80 11.62 11.11 -5.07
C GLU A 80 11.68 12.21 -6.12
N ARG A 81 12.85 12.43 -6.75
CA ARG A 81 13.01 13.45 -7.80
C ARG A 81 12.13 13.19 -9.03
N LEU A 82 12.00 11.93 -9.44
CA LEU A 82 11.11 11.55 -10.54
C LEU A 82 9.64 11.79 -10.16
N ALA A 83 9.24 11.38 -8.96
CA ALA A 83 7.88 11.54 -8.48
C ALA A 83 7.49 13.03 -8.32
N GLU A 84 8.41 13.86 -7.82
CA GLU A 84 8.25 15.31 -7.71
C GLU A 84 8.06 15.96 -9.08
N ALA A 85 8.92 15.66 -10.06
CA ALA A 85 8.76 16.18 -11.42
C ALA A 85 7.47 15.73 -12.11
N LEU A 86 6.94 14.57 -11.71
CA LEU A 86 5.67 14.02 -12.18
C LEU A 86 4.45 14.52 -11.38
N GLY A 87 4.65 15.22 -10.26
CA GLY A 87 3.56 15.68 -9.39
C GLY A 87 2.80 14.55 -8.67
N VAL A 88 3.45 13.41 -8.39
CA VAL A 88 2.84 12.24 -7.73
C VAL A 88 3.58 11.83 -6.46
N PRO A 89 2.95 11.15 -5.49
CA PRO A 89 3.66 10.56 -4.36
C PRO A 89 4.69 9.49 -4.80
N PRO A 90 5.90 9.44 -4.21
CA PRO A 90 6.93 8.45 -4.58
C PRO A 90 6.45 7.00 -4.52
N ALA A 91 5.62 6.67 -3.53
CA ALA A 91 5.04 5.34 -3.39
C ALA A 91 4.24 4.90 -4.62
N PHE A 92 3.60 5.82 -5.34
CA PHE A 92 2.73 5.47 -6.48
C PHE A 92 3.53 4.91 -7.65
N LEU A 93 4.82 5.27 -7.78
CA LEU A 93 5.70 4.67 -8.77
C LEU A 93 6.03 3.20 -8.45
N LEU A 94 5.94 2.81 -7.17
CA LEU A 94 6.25 1.47 -6.67
C LEU A 94 5.02 0.58 -6.49
N MET A 95 3.82 1.16 -6.40
CA MET A 95 2.60 0.40 -6.16
C MET A 95 2.27 -0.54 -7.33
N ARG A 96 1.96 -1.78 -6.97
CA ARG A 96 1.52 -2.83 -7.90
C ARG A 96 -0.02 -2.83 -7.98
N PRO A 97 -0.63 -3.40 -9.02
CA PRO A 97 -2.10 -3.47 -9.13
C PRO A 97 -2.79 -4.06 -7.91
N GLN A 98 -2.20 -5.08 -7.29
CA GLN A 98 -2.73 -5.67 -6.05
C GLN A 98 -2.69 -4.73 -4.85
N ASP A 99 -1.68 -3.83 -4.77
CA ASP A 99 -1.58 -2.86 -3.69
C ASP A 99 -2.70 -1.81 -3.83
N TRP A 100 -3.00 -1.40 -5.07
CA TRP A 100 -4.14 -0.53 -5.38
C TRP A 100 -5.48 -1.18 -5.07
N ALA A 101 -5.68 -2.45 -5.46
CA ALA A 101 -6.91 -3.18 -5.18
C ALA A 101 -7.13 -3.34 -3.67
N LEU A 102 -6.07 -3.61 -2.92
CA LEU A 102 -6.13 -3.71 -1.47
C LEU A 102 -6.46 -2.36 -0.81
N LEU A 103 -5.84 -1.26 -1.27
CA LEU A 103 -6.18 0.08 -0.79
C LEU A 103 -7.64 0.46 -1.08
N ALA A 104 -8.12 0.19 -2.31
CA ALA A 104 -9.50 0.45 -2.68
C ALA A 104 -10.49 -0.36 -1.84
N SER A 105 -10.21 -1.64 -1.61
CA SER A 105 -11.01 -2.52 -0.74
C SER A 105 -10.99 -2.05 0.72
N ALA A 106 -9.85 -1.60 1.24
CA ALA A 106 -9.75 -1.03 2.58
C ALA A 106 -10.60 0.23 2.74
N ILE A 107 -10.55 1.14 1.76
CA ILE A 107 -11.36 2.36 1.75
C ILE A 107 -12.85 2.03 1.63
N GLY A 108 -13.24 1.16 0.69
CA GLY A 108 -14.63 0.78 0.46
C GLY A 108 -15.29 0.11 1.67
N ASN A 109 -14.52 -0.67 2.44
CA ASN A 109 -15.01 -1.37 3.63
C ASN A 109 -14.74 -0.59 4.94
N SER A 110 -14.36 0.68 4.88
CA SER A 110 -13.98 1.46 6.07
C SER A 110 -15.16 1.99 6.89
N GLY A 111 -16.41 1.84 6.43
CA GLY A 111 -17.60 2.43 7.05
C GLY A 111 -17.77 2.12 8.54
N ASP A 112 -17.79 0.84 8.91
CA ASP A 112 -17.94 0.41 10.31
C ASP A 112 -16.75 0.86 11.18
N TYR A 113 -15.54 0.80 10.63
CA TYR A 113 -14.32 1.24 11.30
C TYR A 113 -14.30 2.75 11.50
N LEU A 114 -14.89 3.51 10.58
CA LEU A 114 -15.03 4.96 10.69
C LEU A 114 -16.05 5.32 11.78
N ALA A 115 -17.19 4.61 11.83
CA ALA A 115 -18.15 4.78 12.92
C ALA A 115 -17.51 4.50 14.29
N ALA A 116 -16.72 3.44 14.40
CA ALA A 116 -15.92 3.14 15.59
C ALA A 116 -14.91 4.24 15.92
N ALA A 117 -14.18 4.76 14.91
CA ALA A 117 -13.23 5.85 15.10
C ALA A 117 -13.92 7.14 15.58
N HIS A 118 -15.11 7.46 15.05
CA HIS A 118 -15.93 8.57 15.53
C HIS A 118 -16.32 8.43 16.99
N LYS A 119 -16.80 7.24 17.39
CA LYS A 119 -17.15 6.98 18.79
C LYS A 119 -15.93 7.13 19.70
N LEU A 120 -14.80 6.53 19.34
CA LEU A 120 -13.56 6.61 20.11
C LEU A 120 -13.01 8.03 20.22
N GLU A 121 -13.23 8.87 19.21
CA GLU A 121 -12.87 10.28 19.27
C GLU A 121 -13.77 11.06 20.23
N ALA A 122 -15.09 10.85 20.17
CA ALA A 122 -16.03 11.51 21.08
C ALA A 122 -15.74 11.17 22.56
N GLU A 123 -15.16 10.01 22.81
CA GLU A 123 -14.70 9.55 24.13
C GLU A 123 -13.24 9.95 24.44
N GLU A 124 -12.57 10.74 23.60
CA GLU A 124 -11.16 11.15 23.72
C GLU A 124 -10.14 9.98 23.74
N ARG A 125 -10.55 8.79 23.33
CA ARG A 125 -9.75 7.55 23.38
C ARG A 125 -8.94 7.30 22.10
N LEU A 126 -9.28 7.97 21.00
CA LEU A 126 -8.59 7.84 19.71
C LEU A 126 -7.20 8.49 19.70
N GLN A 127 -6.96 9.49 20.55
CA GLN A 127 -5.65 10.15 20.64
C GLN A 127 -4.63 9.37 21.47
N ALA A 128 -5.11 8.45 22.31
CA ALA A 128 -4.23 7.59 23.09
C ALA A 128 -3.59 6.49 22.23
N ILE A 129 -2.54 5.87 22.75
CA ILE A 129 -1.71 4.83 22.10
C ILE A 129 -2.57 3.74 21.41
N ASN A 130 -2.12 3.26 20.24
CA ASN A 130 -2.74 2.23 19.41
C ASN A 130 -4.19 2.53 18.97
N PRO A 131 -4.47 3.67 18.29
CA PRO A 131 -5.79 3.98 17.76
C PRO A 131 -6.36 2.87 16.86
N VAL A 132 -5.52 2.27 16.00
CA VAL A 132 -5.95 1.20 15.07
C VAL A 132 -6.48 0.00 15.83
N GLU A 133 -5.75 -0.45 16.86
CA GLU A 133 -6.18 -1.60 17.66
C GLU A 133 -7.49 -1.32 18.41
N LYS A 134 -7.67 -0.10 18.93
CA LYS A 134 -8.91 0.31 19.59
C LYS A 134 -10.09 0.30 18.64
N VAL A 135 -9.91 0.76 17.41
CA VAL A 135 -10.93 0.69 16.37
C VAL A 135 -11.33 -0.76 16.12
N LEU A 136 -10.36 -1.69 15.98
CA LEU A 136 -10.67 -3.12 15.83
C LEU A 136 -11.42 -3.71 17.03
N ARG A 137 -11.06 -3.30 18.25
CA ARG A 137 -11.74 -3.72 19.49
C ARG A 137 -13.18 -3.22 19.55
N GLU A 138 -13.39 -1.96 19.17
CA GLU A 138 -14.72 -1.36 19.10
C GLU A 138 -15.60 -2.06 18.05
N CYS A 139 -15.02 -2.46 16.92
CA CYS A 139 -15.68 -3.29 15.91
C CYS A 139 -15.85 -4.77 16.32
N LYS A 140 -15.35 -5.18 17.50
CA LYS A 140 -15.40 -6.57 18.01
C LYS A 140 -14.73 -7.61 17.10
N VAL A 141 -13.73 -7.18 16.32
CA VAL A 141 -12.94 -8.07 15.44
C VAL A 141 -11.55 -8.39 16.01
N HIS A 142 -11.22 -7.82 17.18
CA HIS A 142 -9.99 -8.09 17.92
C HIS A 142 -10.24 -7.93 19.44
N PRO A 143 -9.82 -8.87 20.29
CA PRO A 143 -9.25 -10.18 19.95
C PRO A 143 -10.27 -11.11 19.29
N ASP A 144 -9.80 -12.15 18.63
CA ASP A 144 -10.64 -13.25 18.17
C ASP A 144 -11.39 -13.90 19.34
N GLN A 145 -12.64 -14.31 19.09
CA GLN A 145 -13.43 -15.01 20.08
C GLN A 145 -12.82 -16.40 20.35
N ARG A 146 -12.41 -16.64 21.60
CA ARG A 146 -11.83 -17.92 22.02
C ARG A 146 -12.94 -18.95 22.26
N PRO A 147 -12.77 -20.22 21.83
CA PRO A 147 -13.67 -21.29 22.23
C PRO A 147 -13.64 -21.45 23.76
N SER A 148 -14.79 -21.31 24.42
CA SER A 148 -14.91 -21.25 25.89
C SER A 148 -14.72 -22.59 26.60
N ILE A 149 -14.65 -23.70 25.86
CA ILE A 149 -14.86 -25.06 26.41
C ILE A 149 -13.60 -25.94 26.33
N VAL A 150 -12.53 -25.49 25.66
CA VAL A 150 -11.33 -26.32 25.44
C VAL A 150 -10.10 -25.58 25.98
N GLY A 151 -9.27 -26.27 26.76
CA GLY A 151 -7.97 -25.76 27.23
C GLY A 151 -6.97 -25.54 26.09
N ALA A 152 -5.70 -25.93 26.27
CA ALA A 152 -4.71 -25.86 25.19
C ALA A 152 -5.19 -26.67 23.97
N SER A 153 -5.67 -25.97 22.93
CA SER A 153 -6.23 -26.51 21.69
C SER A 153 -5.57 -25.83 20.49
N PRO A 154 -5.42 -26.53 19.34
CA PRO A 154 -4.93 -25.92 18.10
C PRO A 154 -5.72 -24.66 17.68
N GLU A 155 -7.01 -24.61 17.99
CA GLU A 155 -7.86 -23.44 17.68
C GLU A 155 -7.52 -22.23 18.57
N VAL A 156 -7.23 -22.47 19.85
CA VAL A 156 -6.78 -21.42 20.78
C VAL A 156 -5.40 -20.90 20.37
N ALA A 157 -4.50 -21.80 19.95
CA ALA A 157 -3.19 -21.42 19.43
C ALA A 157 -3.32 -20.55 18.16
N ARG A 158 -4.21 -20.93 17.23
CA ARG A 158 -4.49 -20.16 16.01
C ARG A 158 -5.07 -18.78 16.31
N ALA A 159 -6.04 -18.69 17.22
CA ALA A 159 -6.61 -17.41 17.65
C ALA A 159 -5.54 -16.49 18.26
N ASN A 160 -4.68 -17.03 19.14
CA ASN A 160 -3.57 -16.27 19.72
C ASN A 160 -2.56 -15.80 18.66
N ALA A 161 -2.24 -16.64 17.68
CA ALA A 161 -1.36 -16.27 16.58
C ALA A 161 -1.97 -15.12 15.76
N ARG A 162 -3.29 -15.17 15.48
CA ARG A 162 -3.99 -14.13 14.73
C ARG A 162 -4.04 -12.81 15.49
N ASP A 163 -4.32 -12.86 16.79
CA ASP A 163 -4.31 -11.69 17.65
C ASP A 163 -2.93 -11.03 17.70
N GLU A 164 -1.85 -11.82 17.80
CA GLU A 164 -0.49 -11.30 17.76
C GLU A 164 -0.12 -10.73 16.37
N TRP A 165 -0.57 -11.37 15.29
CA TRP A 165 -0.42 -10.83 13.93
C TRP A 165 -1.11 -9.46 13.81
N ARG A 166 -2.37 -9.34 14.26
CA ARG A 166 -3.14 -8.09 14.21
C ARG A 166 -2.49 -7.01 15.06
N ARG A 167 -2.03 -7.36 16.27
CA ARG A 167 -1.33 -6.44 17.16
C ARG A 167 -0.09 -5.85 16.47
N ARG A 168 0.77 -6.70 15.89
CA ARG A 168 1.96 -6.26 15.16
C ARG A 168 1.60 -5.41 13.93
N ALA A 169 0.56 -5.78 13.18
CA ALA A 169 0.10 -5.02 12.02
C ALA A 169 -0.44 -3.64 12.41
N CYS A 170 -1.25 -3.55 13.46
CA CYS A 170 -1.77 -2.29 14.01
C CYS A 170 -0.62 -1.35 14.39
N LEU A 171 0.39 -1.84 15.11
CA LEU A 171 1.55 -1.04 15.53
C LEU A 171 2.32 -0.47 14.33
N LYS A 172 2.53 -1.28 13.28
CA LYS A 172 3.20 -0.82 12.05
C LYS A 172 2.40 0.27 11.35
N LEU A 173 1.09 0.07 11.16
CA LEU A 173 0.25 1.07 10.49
C LEU A 173 0.08 2.34 11.33
N ASP A 174 -0.01 2.22 12.66
CA ASP A 174 -0.03 3.39 13.54
C ASP A 174 1.24 4.24 13.38
N ALA A 175 2.41 3.59 13.43
CA ALA A 175 3.70 4.25 13.25
C ALA A 175 3.86 4.91 11.86
N LEU A 176 3.30 4.31 10.81
CA LEU A 176 3.46 4.77 9.43
C LEU A 176 2.40 5.79 8.99
N MET A 177 1.15 5.64 9.45
CA MET A 177 0.01 6.43 8.95
C MET A 177 -0.45 7.50 9.93
N LEU A 178 -0.31 7.27 11.24
CA LEU A 178 -1.00 8.06 12.27
C LEU A 178 -0.04 8.87 13.15
N ARG A 179 1.23 8.48 13.25
CA ARG A 179 2.21 9.10 14.14
C ARG A 179 2.27 10.63 14.05
N GLU A 180 2.33 11.16 12.82
CA GLU A 180 2.47 12.61 12.57
C GLU A 180 1.13 13.34 12.42
N ILE A 181 -0.01 12.63 12.48
CA ILE A 181 -1.34 13.19 12.18
C ILE A 181 -2.10 13.48 13.48
N SER A 182 -2.05 14.74 13.91
CA SER A 182 -2.75 15.22 15.10
C SER A 182 -4.18 15.71 14.84
N LYS A 183 -4.49 16.15 13.62
CA LYS A 183 -5.83 16.66 13.26
C LYS A 183 -6.87 15.54 13.33
N SER A 184 -7.91 15.78 14.14
CA SER A 184 -9.02 14.87 14.41
C SER A 184 -9.63 14.23 13.16
N GLY A 185 -10.09 15.04 12.19
CA GLY A 185 -10.75 14.55 10.99
C GLY A 185 -9.93 13.53 10.19
N PRO A 186 -8.72 13.90 9.70
CA PRO A 186 -7.84 12.97 9.00
C PRO A 186 -7.43 11.77 9.85
N ARG A 187 -7.16 11.96 11.14
CA ARG A 187 -6.75 10.87 12.04
C ARG A 187 -7.82 9.77 12.14
N LYS A 188 -9.10 10.14 12.23
CA LYS A 188 -10.23 9.18 12.22
C LYS A 188 -10.24 8.33 10.97
N TRP A 189 -10.18 8.98 9.81
CA TRP A 189 -10.20 8.28 8.53
C TRP A 189 -9.01 7.34 8.37
N LEU A 190 -7.81 7.78 8.75
CA LEU A 190 -6.62 6.95 8.69
C LEU A 190 -6.68 5.77 9.66
N ALA A 191 -7.21 5.96 10.87
CA ALA A 191 -7.43 4.87 11.81
C ALA A 191 -8.47 3.86 11.30
N ALA A 192 -9.53 4.34 10.66
CA ALA A 192 -10.56 3.51 10.06
C ALA A 192 -10.04 2.69 8.88
N ILE A 193 -9.33 3.32 7.96
CA ILE A 193 -8.70 2.66 6.79
C ILE A 193 -7.66 1.65 7.27
N ALA A 194 -6.82 2.00 8.25
CA ALA A 194 -5.85 1.08 8.83
C ALA A 194 -6.54 -0.12 9.51
N GLY A 195 -7.64 0.10 10.23
CA GLY A 195 -8.44 -0.98 10.82
C GLY A 195 -9.01 -1.92 9.76
N ALA A 196 -9.66 -1.36 8.73
CA ALA A 196 -10.17 -2.14 7.60
C ALA A 196 -9.07 -2.94 6.90
N TRP A 197 -7.90 -2.33 6.71
CA TRP A 197 -6.72 -2.98 6.12
C TRP A 197 -6.24 -4.17 6.97
N VAL A 198 -6.03 -3.97 8.27
CA VAL A 198 -5.59 -5.04 9.19
C VAL A 198 -6.59 -6.20 9.18
N SER A 199 -7.88 -5.91 9.24
CA SER A 199 -8.91 -6.95 9.22
C SER A 199 -8.87 -7.77 7.91
N GLN A 200 -8.72 -7.11 6.76
CA GLN A 200 -8.68 -7.79 5.46
C GLN A 200 -7.42 -8.61 5.23
N THR A 201 -6.30 -8.18 5.81
CA THR A 201 -4.99 -8.81 5.59
C THR A 201 -4.60 -9.82 6.66
N THR A 202 -5.39 -9.96 7.72
CA THR A 202 -5.14 -10.98 8.75
C THR A 202 -5.31 -12.38 8.16
N PRO A 203 -4.27 -13.24 8.15
CA PRO A 203 -4.39 -14.59 7.62
C PRO A 203 -5.25 -15.47 8.53
N HIS A 204 -5.83 -16.53 7.95
CA HIS A 204 -6.58 -17.52 8.73
C HIS A 204 -5.66 -18.31 9.68
N ASP A 205 -4.46 -18.68 9.25
CA ASP A 205 -3.45 -19.32 10.09
C ASP A 205 -2.09 -18.62 9.92
N PRO A 206 -1.72 -17.70 10.83
CA PRO A 206 -0.48 -16.94 10.72
C PRO A 206 0.78 -17.79 10.95
N SER A 207 0.63 -18.95 11.60
CA SER A 207 1.75 -19.82 12.02
C SER A 207 2.57 -20.36 10.85
N TYR A 208 1.99 -20.39 9.65
CA TYR A 208 2.63 -20.84 8.41
C TYR A 208 3.15 -19.71 7.54
N SER A 209 2.96 -18.45 7.94
CA SER A 209 3.29 -17.26 7.13
C SER A 209 4.62 -16.58 7.50
N GLU A 210 5.38 -17.13 8.45
CA GLU A 210 6.74 -16.69 8.80
C GLU A 210 7.85 -17.57 8.19
N GLN A 211 7.59 -18.25 7.06
CA GLN A 211 8.60 -18.93 6.24
C GLN A 211 8.92 -18.16 4.97
#